data_AF-A0A7C5M9Q2-F1
#
_entry.id   AF-A0A7C5M9Q2-F1
#
_cell.length_a   1.000
_cell.length_b   1.000
_cell.length_c   1.000
_cell.angle_alpha   90.00
_cell.angle_beta   90.00
_cell.angle_gamma   90.00
#
_symmetry.space_group_name_H-M   'P 1'
#
loop_
_entity.id
_entity.type
_entity.pdbx_description
1 polymer ?
#
loop_
_entity_poly.entity_id
_entity_poly.type
_entity_poly.pdbx_seq_one_letter_code
_entity_poly.pdbx_strand_id
1 'polypeptide(L)' 'DAGLRIPEDIAIIGCGNVHYGASLRVPLSSIDQQSAAIGEQAAKLALKLMESKRSPRPKQILLEPRLVVRASTHRQAAF' A
#
# COMPACT_ATOMS: atom_id res chain seq x y z
N ASP A 1 -11.84 -14.20 -19.45
CA ASP A 1 -13.31 -14.16 -19.54
C ASP A 1 -13.81 -13.08 -20.49
N ALA A 2 -13.48 -11.79 -20.30
CA ALA A 2 -13.94 -10.71 -21.20
C ALA A 2 -12.99 -10.35 -22.37
N GLY A 3 -11.80 -10.97 -22.48
CA GLY A 3 -10.83 -10.69 -23.55
C GLY A 3 -10.08 -9.34 -23.45
N LEU A 4 -10.30 -8.55 -22.40
CA LEU A 4 -9.67 -7.24 -22.20
C LEU A 4 -8.22 -7.36 -21.73
N ARG A 5 -7.36 -6.49 -22.26
CA ARG A 5 -5.94 -6.40 -21.96
C ARG A 5 -5.67 -5.37 -20.86
N ILE A 6 -4.66 -5.67 -20.05
CA ILE A 6 -4.17 -4.80 -18.99
C ILE A 6 -2.70 -4.48 -19.32
N PRO A 7 -2.30 -3.20 -19.38
CA PRO A 7 -3.08 -1.99 -19.09
C PRO A 7 -3.85 -1.38 -20.29
N GLU A 8 -3.82 -1.99 -21.48
CA GLU A 8 -4.20 -1.32 -22.73
C GLU A 8 -5.69 -1.01 -22.85
N ASP A 9 -6.54 -1.97 -22.49
CA ASP A 9 -8.00 -1.78 -22.56
C ASP A 9 -8.51 -1.29 -21.19
N ILE A 10 -7.99 -1.87 -20.10
CA ILE A 10 -8.28 -1.46 -18.72
C ILE A 10 -6.99 -1.45 -17.90
N ALA A 11 -6.67 -0.30 -17.32
CA ALA A 11 -5.62 -0.19 -16.32
C ALA A 11 -6.16 -0.57 -14.93
N ILE A 12 -5.32 -1.19 -14.09
CA ILE A 12 -5.69 -1.64 -12.74
C ILE A 12 -4.68 -1.13 -11.73
N ILE A 13 -5.16 -0.53 -10.63
CA ILE A 13 -4.37 -0.21 -9.45
C ILE A 13 -4.99 -0.88 -8.22
N GLY A 14 -4.13 -1.44 -7.36
CA GLY A 14 -4.52 -2.05 -6.08
C GLY A 14 -4.19 -1.18 -4.87
N CYS A 15 -4.42 -1.74 -3.68
CA CYS A 15 -4.02 -1.15 -2.39
C CYS A 15 -3.36 -2.23 -1.51
N GLY A 16 -2.40 -1.80 -0.68
CA GLY A 16 -1.71 -2.63 0.31
C GLY A 16 -0.32 -3.11 -0.10
N ASN A 17 0.05 -3.01 -1.38
CA ASN A 17 1.38 -3.38 -1.90
C ASN A 17 1.84 -4.78 -1.41
N VAL A 18 0.97 -5.77 -1.59
CA VAL A 18 1.21 -7.15 -1.17
C VAL A 18 2.48 -7.73 -1.80
N HIS A 19 3.17 -8.61 -1.06
CA HIS A 19 4.48 -9.14 -1.44
C HIS A 19 4.52 -9.83 -2.81
N TYR A 20 3.43 -10.47 -3.23
CA TYR A 20 3.32 -11.13 -4.54
C TYR A 20 2.92 -10.19 -5.68
N GLY A 21 2.61 -8.92 -5.41
CA GLY A 21 2.08 -7.98 -6.42
C GLY A 21 3.03 -7.75 -7.60
N ALA A 22 4.35 -7.88 -7.37
CA ALA A 22 5.36 -7.80 -8.41
C ALA A 22 5.50 -9.08 -9.26
N SER A 23 5.02 -10.22 -8.76
CA SER A 23 5.16 -11.54 -9.40
C SER A 23 3.92 -11.98 -10.18
N LEU A 24 2.88 -11.15 -10.20
CA LEU A 24 1.68 -11.41 -11.01
C LEU A 24 2.01 -11.38 -12.51
N ARG A 25 1.22 -12.11 -13.32
CA ARG A 25 1.34 -12.13 -14.79
C ARG A 25 1.45 -10.73 -15.39
N VAL A 26 0.69 -9.78 -14.84
CA VAL A 26 0.89 -8.34 -15.06
C VAL A 26 1.18 -7.74 -13.69
N PRO A 27 2.42 -7.30 -13.41
CA PRO A 27 2.78 -6.71 -12.12
C PRO A 27 1.84 -5.55 -11.71
N LEU A 28 1.23 -5.66 -10.53
CA LEU A 28 0.15 -4.78 -10.07
C LEU A 28 0.69 -3.48 -9.47
N SER A 29 0.42 -2.34 -10.08
CA SER A 29 0.59 -1.04 -9.44
C SER A 29 -0.29 -0.96 -8.20
N SER A 30 0.21 -0.36 -7.12
CA SER A 30 -0.52 -0.32 -5.85
C SER A 30 -0.24 0.96 -5.08
N ILE A 31 -1.22 1.39 -4.30
CA ILE A 31 -0.98 2.29 -3.17
C ILE A 31 -0.42 1.46 -2.01
N ASP A 32 0.77 1.78 -1.53
CA ASP A 32 1.39 1.24 -0.32
C ASP A 32 0.99 2.10 0.88
N GLN A 33 0.22 1.53 1.79
CA GLN A 33 -0.21 2.18 3.03
C GLN A 33 0.88 2.26 4.11
N GLN A 34 2.07 1.71 3.86
CA GLN A 34 3.17 1.59 4.80
C GLN A 34 2.90 0.67 6.01
N SER A 35 2.38 -0.54 5.76
CA SER A 35 1.99 -1.50 6.82
C SER A 35 3.05 -1.71 7.92
N ALA A 36 4.33 -1.77 7.55
CA ALA A 36 5.43 -1.90 8.52
C ALA A 36 5.54 -0.67 9.45
N ALA A 37 5.45 0.54 8.90
CA ALA A 37 5.49 1.77 9.68
C ALA A 37 4.25 1.92 10.57
N ILE A 38 3.07 1.49 10.09
CA ILE A 38 1.85 1.42 10.92
C ILE A 38 2.12 0.53 12.14
N GLY A 39 2.64 -0.68 11.93
CA GLY A 39 2.96 -1.61 13.01
C GLY A 39 3.98 -1.04 14.00
N GLU A 40 5.03 -0.39 13.51
CA GLU A 40 6.05 0.25 14.34
C GLU A 40 5.45 1.37 15.21
N GLN A 41 4.64 2.25 14.64
CA GLN A 41 3.98 3.33 15.39
C GLN A 41 2.99 2.78 16.41
N ALA A 42 2.21 1.75 16.04
CA ALA A 42 1.29 1.09 16.95
C ALA A 42 2.03 0.46 18.14
N ALA A 43 3.13 -0.25 17.89
CA ALA A 43 3.96 -0.83 18.96
C ALA A 43 4.54 0.25 19.90
N LYS A 44 5.05 1.36 19.34
CA LYS A 44 5.55 2.49 20.14
C LYS A 44 4.46 3.11 21.02
N LEU A 45 3.24 3.25 20.50
CA LEU A 45 2.10 3.74 21.28
C LEU A 45 1.70 2.75 22.38
N ALA A 46 1.68 1.45 22.08
CA ALA A 46 1.36 0.39 23.04
C ALA A 46 2.37 0.33 24.20
N LEU A 47 3.67 0.37 23.91
CA LEU A 47 4.73 0.39 24.93
C LEU A 47 4.60 1.63 25.82
N LYS A 48 4.36 2.80 25.22
CA LYS A 48 4.13 4.04 25.97
C LYS A 48 2.91 3.95 26.88
N LEU A 49 1.83 3.28 26.44
CA LEU A 49 0.64 3.05 27.27
C LEU A 49 0.97 2.19 28.49
N MET A 50 1.78 1.14 28.32
CA MET A 50 2.18 0.25 29.41
C MET A 50 3.05 0.94 30.46
N GLU A 51 3.95 1.83 30.03
CA GLU A 51 4.90 2.53 30.92
C GLU A 51 4.28 3.74 31.63
N SER A 52 3.13 4.24 31.15
CA SER A 52 2.55 5.48 31.65
C SER A 52 1.78 5.28 32.95
N LYS A 53 2.15 6.04 34.00
CA LYS A 53 1.41 6.09 35.29
C LYS A 53 0.02 6.72 35.18
N ARG A 54 -0.29 7.37 34.05
CA ARG A 54 -1.59 8.00 33.75
C ARG A 54 -1.98 7.62 32.33
N SER A 55 -3.28 7.52 32.06
CA SER A 55 -3.76 7.25 30.71
C SER A 55 -3.33 8.39 29.74
N PRO A 56 -2.51 8.10 28.72
CA PRO A 56 -2.15 9.06 27.69
C PRO A 56 -3.38 9.48 26.89
N ARG A 57 -3.42 10.74 26.43
CA ARG A 57 -4.44 11.18 25.48
C ARG A 57 -4.35 10.39 24.17
N PRO A 58 -5.49 10.06 23.53
CA PRO A 58 -5.49 9.46 22.20
C PRO A 58 -4.65 10.28 21.22
N LYS A 59 -3.89 9.57 20.38
CA LYS A 59 -3.09 10.17 19.31
C LYS A 59 -3.60 9.68 17.96
N GLN A 60 -3.77 10.60 17.03
CA GLN A 60 -3.98 10.30 15.62
C GLN A 60 -2.68 10.59 14.88
N ILE A 61 -2.16 9.58 14.18
CA ILE A 61 -0.95 9.67 13.36
C ILE A 61 -1.36 9.30 11.94
N LEU A 62 -1.17 10.21 10.99
CA LEU A 62 -1.37 9.96 9.56
C LEU A 62 -0.02 9.60 8.94
N LEU A 63 0.04 8.47 8.24
CA LEU A 63 1.20 8.08 7.44
C LEU A 63 0.88 8.29 5.97
N GLU A 64 1.74 9.00 5.26
CA GLU A 64 1.53 9.32 3.84
C GLU A 64 1.62 8.06 2.98
N PRO A 65 0.55 7.65 2.26
CA PRO A 65 0.63 6.49 1.39
C PRO A 65 1.61 6.75 0.23
N ARG A 66 2.20 5.68 -0.30
CA ARG A 66 3.13 5.76 -1.44
C ARG A 66 2.55 5.09 -2.68
N LEU A 67 2.69 5.73 -3.83
CA LEU A 67 2.37 5.09 -5.11
C LEU A 67 3.52 4.16 -5.52
N VAL A 68 3.20 2.90 -5.80
CA VAL A 68 4.11 1.93 -6.39
C VAL A 68 3.63 1.63 -7.80
N VAL A 69 4.32 2.20 -8.79
CA VAL A 69 3.99 2.03 -10.21
C VAL A 69 4.59 0.72 -10.72
N ARG A 70 3.78 -0.07 -11.43
CA ARG A 70 4.16 -1.30 -12.12
C ARG A 70 3.41 -1.41 -13.47
N ALA A 71 3.49 -2.57 -14.11
CA ALA A 71 2.99 -2.79 -15.46
C ALA A 71 1.48 -2.57 -15.61
N SER A 72 0.67 -2.85 -14.58
CA SER A 72 -0.79 -2.81 -14.68
C SER A 72 -1.41 -1.42 -14.88
N THR A 73 -0.63 -0.35 -14.76
CA THR A 73 -1.06 1.03 -15.06
C THR A 73 -0.17 1.74 -16.08
N HIS A 74 0.91 1.11 -16.53
CA HIS A 74 1.88 1.75 -17.41
C HIS A 74 1.60 1.40 -18.86
N ARG A 75 0.73 2.18 -19.52
CA ARG A 75 0.46 2.04 -20.96
C ARG A 75 1.72 2.40 -21.74
N GLN A 76 2.30 1.44 -22.46
CA GLN A 76 3.31 1.77 -23.48
C GLN A 76 2.57 2.36 -24.68
N ALA A 77 2.97 3.56 -25.11
CA ALA A 77 2.50 4.11 -26.38
C ALA A 77 3.05 3.24 -27.52
N ALA A 78 2.19 2.82 -28.44
CA ALA A 78 2.65 2.19 -29.67
C ALA A 78 3.34 3.27 -30.52
N PHE A 79 4.58 2.99 -30.94
CA PHE A 79 5.30 3.76 -31.96
C PHE A 79 4.90 3.28 -33.36
#